data_AF-A0A812NBA7-F1
#
_entry.id   AF-A0A812NBA7-F1
#
_cell.length_a   1.000
_cell.length_b   1.000
_cell.length_c   1.000
_cell.angle_alpha   90.00
_cell.angle_beta   90.00
_cell.angle_gamma   90.00
#
_symmetry.space_group_name_H-M   'P 1'
#
loop_
_entity.id
_entity.type
_entity.pdbx_description
1 polymer ?
#
loop_
_entity_poly.entity_id
_entity_poly.type
_entity_poly.pdbx_seq_one_letter_code
_entity_poly.pdbx_strand_id
1 'polypeptide(L)'
;MSAGIRRRNVPGAGDSAEGDSQSGALETLKKFDVYNKVHDDFMQKRQLGGAVTLVTCAILAVLVYCEVCEFFSVEVLHSITVDTNIDRKLPISLDITFPHLRCSEVSVDTVDSAGDTQVDAHGGLDMHNLDAAGKMSAGDPVAKEDDCWPCLEGEDAQHKCCNSCQALKNAYSDKGLPYFHVLDTAMQCKNSIGCRIQGKVVVNKVSGNIHVALGKSVRRDGKLVHEFNIEDIGDGFNTSHYIQSITFGEHVYGLQSPLEGARKIAGAGSWMYHYYLKLVPTMYISRWGTVTYTNQYSVTDSARNVQVREGELSGLPGVFLVYDFSPFLMKQTEQVKPWSYVFTSMCAIVGGAFSVATLVEMALSGAREEPELDVIEFYGLVTQKLQDLKINPDFLNRNVNEGFSGGERKRNEMLQMAVLQPKLAILDEIDSGLDIDALKDVAEAIRSVREQDPNRAMLVVTHFERFLRYVEADHVHVMYQGRILKSGGKELADKLDEEGYDWVLKEAK
;
A
#
# COMPACT_ATOMS: atom_id res chain seq x y z
N MET A 1 32.56 34.57 -48.57
CA MET A 1 33.02 33.43 -47.75
C MET A 1 31.99 32.32 -47.90
N SER A 2 32.41 31.25 -48.55
CA SER A 2 31.60 30.08 -48.91
C SER A 2 31.29 29.26 -47.66
N ALA A 3 30.01 29.11 -47.33
CA ALA A 3 29.54 28.11 -46.37
C ALA A 3 28.77 27.06 -47.17
N GLY A 4 29.38 25.87 -47.26
CA GLY A 4 29.03 24.81 -48.18
C GLY A 4 27.64 24.23 -47.99
N ILE A 5 27.04 23.91 -49.14
CA ILE A 5 25.95 22.98 -49.33
C ILE A 5 26.29 21.67 -48.59
N ARG A 6 25.55 21.36 -47.53
CA ARG A 6 25.60 20.05 -46.85
C ARG A 6 25.10 18.99 -47.82
N ARG A 7 25.99 18.11 -48.27
CA ARG A 7 25.61 16.86 -48.95
C ARG A 7 24.74 16.03 -48.00
N ARG A 8 23.53 15.68 -48.44
CA ARG A 8 22.75 14.57 -47.85
C ARG A 8 23.54 13.29 -48.08
N ASN A 9 23.97 12.63 -47.01
CA ASN A 9 24.35 11.22 -47.08
C ASN A 9 23.06 10.42 -47.30
N VAL A 10 22.94 9.82 -48.48
CA VAL A 10 22.01 8.72 -48.75
C VAL A 10 22.73 7.46 -48.31
N PRO A 11 22.30 6.73 -47.26
CA PRO A 11 22.87 5.42 -46.97
C PRO A 11 22.24 4.41 -47.93
N GLY A 12 22.97 4.12 -49.01
CA GLY A 12 22.68 3.03 -49.92
C GLY A 12 23.96 2.65 -50.68
N ALA A 13 24.33 1.38 -50.57
CA ALA A 13 25.43 0.68 -51.25
C ALA A 13 26.84 0.85 -50.66
N GLY A 14 27.20 -0.11 -49.81
CA GLY A 14 28.57 -0.43 -49.43
C GLY A 14 28.61 -1.89 -48.97
N ASP A 15 28.83 -2.80 -49.91
CA ASP A 15 29.17 -4.20 -49.65
C ASP A 15 30.43 -4.28 -48.77
N SER A 16 30.33 -5.02 -47.68
CA SER A 16 31.47 -5.76 -47.13
C SER A 16 30.95 -7.02 -46.47
N ALA A 17 31.28 -8.13 -47.11
CA ALA A 17 31.00 -9.49 -46.70
C ALA A 17 31.61 -9.78 -45.32
N GLU A 18 30.80 -10.25 -44.39
CA GLU A 18 31.19 -11.12 -43.29
C GLU A 18 29.95 -11.92 -42.87
N GLY A 19 30.07 -13.24 -42.90
CA GLY A 19 28.93 -14.14 -42.70
C GLY A 19 28.51 -14.21 -41.23
N ASP A 20 27.20 -14.25 -40.99
CA ASP A 20 26.64 -15.16 -39.99
C ASP A 20 25.16 -15.47 -40.25
N SER A 21 24.80 -16.74 -40.16
CA SER A 21 23.51 -17.30 -40.61
C SER A 21 22.43 -17.24 -39.53
N GLN A 22 22.04 -16.04 -39.06
CA GLN A 22 20.99 -15.89 -38.03
C GLN A 22 20.03 -14.68 -38.20
N SER A 23 19.73 -14.23 -39.43
CA SER A 23 18.88 -13.02 -39.63
C SER A 23 17.39 -13.27 -39.93
N GLY A 24 16.94 -14.50 -40.21
CA GLY A 24 15.55 -14.74 -40.66
C GLY A 24 14.47 -14.53 -39.59
N ALA A 25 14.71 -14.99 -38.35
CA ALA A 25 13.73 -14.88 -37.27
C ALA A 25 13.62 -13.44 -36.72
N LEU A 26 14.75 -12.74 -36.60
CA LEU A 26 14.83 -11.35 -36.14
C LEU A 26 14.23 -10.37 -37.16
N GLU A 27 14.35 -10.63 -38.47
CA GLU A 27 13.65 -9.82 -39.48
C GLU A 27 12.14 -10.09 -39.52
N THR A 28 11.70 -11.31 -39.22
CA THR A 28 10.27 -11.62 -39.14
C THR A 28 9.61 -10.92 -37.94
N LEU A 29 10.34 -10.76 -36.83
CA LEU A 29 9.89 -9.99 -35.67
C LEU A 29 9.70 -8.49 -35.97
N LYS A 30 10.47 -7.89 -36.89
CA LYS A 30 10.26 -6.50 -37.31
C LYS A 30 8.89 -6.26 -37.95
N LYS A 31 8.27 -7.29 -38.54
CA LYS A 31 6.92 -7.18 -39.13
C LYS A 31 5.81 -7.13 -38.07
N PHE A 32 6.12 -7.50 -36.83
CA PHE A 32 5.21 -7.38 -35.69
C PHE A 32 5.45 -6.09 -34.88
N ASP A 33 6.30 -5.17 -35.38
CA ASP A 33 6.45 -3.85 -34.78
C ASP A 33 5.20 -3.00 -35.10
N VAL A 34 4.22 -3.08 -34.21
CA VAL A 34 2.95 -2.33 -34.30
C VAL A 34 3.16 -0.84 -34.02
N TYR A 35 4.27 -0.47 -33.38
CA TYR A 35 4.54 0.89 -32.95
C TYR A 35 5.39 1.61 -34.00
N ASN A 36 4.74 2.19 -35.01
CA ASN A 36 5.41 3.10 -35.93
C ASN A 36 6.07 4.24 -35.14
N LYS A 37 7.41 4.27 -35.12
CA LYS A 37 8.17 5.35 -34.50
C LYS A 37 7.97 6.62 -35.32
N VAL A 38 7.19 7.55 -34.78
CA VAL A 38 7.08 8.90 -35.35
C VAL A 38 8.47 9.52 -35.34
N HIS A 39 8.94 10.00 -36.49
CA HIS A 39 10.23 10.69 -36.57
C HIS A 39 10.22 11.95 -35.70
N ASP A 40 11.32 12.20 -34.99
CA ASP A 40 11.47 13.33 -34.07
C ASP A 40 11.22 14.68 -34.75
N ASP A 41 11.36 14.75 -36.09
CA ASP A 41 11.07 15.95 -36.90
C ASP A 41 9.58 16.36 -36.88
N PHE A 42 8.66 15.46 -36.51
CA PHE A 42 7.23 15.73 -36.37
C PHE A 42 6.82 16.02 -34.92
N MET A 43 7.75 15.98 -33.96
CA MET A 43 7.48 16.16 -32.53
C MET A 43 7.92 17.56 -32.08
N GLN A 44 6.97 18.48 -31.89
CA GLN A 44 7.27 19.77 -31.27
C GLN A 44 7.31 19.64 -29.73
N LYS A 45 8.50 19.85 -29.15
CA LYS A 45 8.70 19.85 -27.69
C LYS A 45 8.05 21.09 -27.06
N ARG A 46 7.00 20.88 -26.25
CA ARG A 46 6.29 21.95 -25.53
C ARG A 46 6.76 22.02 -24.06
N GLN A 47 6.92 23.24 -23.55
CA GLN A 47 7.29 23.49 -22.13
C GLN A 47 6.24 22.92 -21.16
N LEU A 48 4.96 22.99 -21.54
CA LEU A 48 3.83 22.52 -20.72
C LEU A 48 3.77 20.99 -20.67
N GLY A 49 4.05 20.31 -21.78
CA GLY A 49 4.18 18.83 -21.82
C GLY A 49 5.36 18.33 -20.99
N GLY A 50 6.48 19.07 -20.99
CA GLY A 50 7.61 18.79 -20.09
C GLY A 50 7.25 18.86 -18.61
N ALA A 51 6.47 19.85 -18.20
CA ALA A 51 5.98 19.97 -16.81
C ALA A 51 5.02 18.82 -16.43
N VAL A 52 4.08 18.46 -17.30
CA VAL A 52 3.16 17.32 -17.09
C VAL A 52 3.93 16.01 -16.96
N THR A 53 4.97 15.82 -17.78
CA THR A 53 5.83 14.62 -17.71
C THR A 53 6.57 14.54 -16.38
N LEU A 54 7.15 15.64 -15.89
CA LEU A 54 7.84 15.67 -14.59
C LEU A 54 6.89 15.35 -13.42
N VAL A 55 5.69 15.92 -13.42
CA VAL A 55 4.66 15.64 -12.41
C VAL A 55 4.24 14.17 -12.47
N THR A 56 4.04 13.63 -13.67
CA THR A 56 3.66 12.23 -13.88
C THR A 56 4.75 11.29 -13.37
N CYS A 57 6.03 11.57 -13.65
CA CYS A 57 7.16 10.81 -13.11
C CYS A 57 7.22 10.84 -11.58
N ALA A 58 6.93 11.99 -10.95
CA ALA A 58 6.88 12.11 -9.50
C ALA A 58 5.74 11.28 -8.89
N ILE A 59 4.54 11.33 -9.50
CA ILE A 59 3.38 10.52 -9.08
C ILE A 59 3.69 9.03 -9.22
N LEU A 60 4.28 8.62 -10.34
CA LEU A 60 4.70 7.24 -10.59
C LEU A 60 5.67 6.74 -9.52
N ALA A 61 6.68 7.54 -9.17
CA ALA A 61 7.64 7.18 -8.13
C ALA A 61 6.97 6.96 -6.76
N VAL A 62 6.01 7.81 -6.40
CA VAL A 62 5.25 7.68 -5.15
C VAL A 62 4.36 6.44 -5.17
N LEU A 63 3.60 6.22 -6.23
CA LEU A 63 2.70 5.06 -6.34
C LEU A 63 3.47 3.74 -6.32
N VAL A 64 4.58 3.64 -7.05
CA VAL A 64 5.44 2.46 -7.03
C VAL A 64 6.04 2.26 -5.64
N TYR A 65 6.46 3.32 -4.96
CA TYR A 65 6.97 3.21 -3.59
C TYR A 65 5.90 2.67 -2.62
N CYS A 66 4.68 3.21 -2.67
CA CYS A 66 3.55 2.75 -1.87
C CYS A 66 3.25 1.26 -2.13
N GLU A 67 3.20 0.85 -3.40
CA GLU A 67 2.92 -0.53 -3.79
C GLU A 67 4.00 -1.51 -3.27
N VAL A 68 5.26 -1.11 -3.35
CA VAL A 68 6.39 -1.89 -2.83
C VAL A 68 6.31 -2.00 -1.30
N CYS A 69 6.01 -0.92 -0.60
CA CYS A 69 5.78 -0.97 0.85
C CYS A 69 4.62 -1.90 1.22
N GLU A 70 3.51 -1.86 0.47
CA GLU A 70 2.36 -2.72 0.69
C GLU A 70 2.67 -4.19 0.40
N PHE A 71 3.51 -4.48 -0.59
CA PHE A 71 3.97 -5.85 -0.86
C PHE A 71 4.75 -6.47 0.30
N PHE A 72 5.52 -5.67 1.04
CA PHE A 72 6.23 -6.13 2.24
C PHE A 72 5.35 -6.20 3.49
N SER A 73 4.13 -5.67 3.43
CA SER A 73 3.16 -5.81 4.52
C SER A 73 2.58 -7.22 4.56
N VAL A 74 2.18 -7.66 5.76
CA VAL A 74 1.57 -8.98 5.97
C VAL A 74 0.09 -8.80 6.18
N GLU A 75 -0.71 -9.52 5.40
CA GLU A 75 -2.15 -9.51 5.55
C GLU A 75 -2.58 -10.69 6.45
N VAL A 76 -3.39 -10.40 7.47
CA VAL A 76 -3.90 -11.44 8.39
C VAL A 76 -5.37 -11.71 8.06
N LEU A 77 -5.63 -12.87 7.45
CA LEU A 77 -6.99 -13.30 7.13
C LEU A 77 -7.65 -13.96 8.35
N HIS A 78 -8.82 -13.47 8.70
CA HIS A 78 -9.61 -13.93 9.84
C HIS A 78 -10.77 -14.81 9.34
N SER A 79 -10.83 -16.06 9.78
CA SER A 79 -11.92 -16.99 9.44
C SER A 79 -12.40 -17.75 10.67
N ILE A 80 -13.69 -18.09 10.72
CA ILE A 80 -14.30 -18.81 11.84
C ILE A 80 -14.56 -20.24 11.40
N THR A 81 -14.15 -21.21 12.22
CA THR A 81 -14.30 -22.64 11.98
C THR A 81 -14.80 -23.33 13.24
N VAL A 82 -15.17 -24.61 13.17
CA VAL A 82 -15.54 -25.38 14.37
C VAL A 82 -14.26 -25.94 15.01
N ASP A 83 -14.18 -25.87 16.33
CA ASP A 83 -13.05 -26.43 17.05
C ASP A 83 -13.15 -27.97 17.11
N THR A 84 -12.21 -28.65 16.47
CA THR A 84 -12.12 -30.11 16.46
C THR A 84 -11.09 -30.65 17.46
N ASN A 85 -10.33 -29.78 18.14
CA ASN A 85 -9.24 -30.17 19.05
C ASN A 85 -9.66 -30.02 20.51
N ILE A 86 -10.53 -30.90 21.00
CA ILE A 86 -11.08 -30.87 22.37
C ILE A 86 -10.09 -31.51 23.38
N ASP A 87 -9.31 -32.52 22.98
CA ASP A 87 -8.51 -33.36 23.90
C ASP A 87 -7.12 -32.80 24.27
N ARG A 88 -6.89 -31.49 24.12
CA ARG A 88 -5.57 -30.89 24.42
C ARG A 88 -5.52 -30.36 25.85
N LYS A 89 -4.32 -30.38 26.44
CA LYS A 89 -4.04 -29.63 27.66
C LYS A 89 -3.87 -28.14 27.35
N LEU A 90 -4.39 -27.28 28.21
CA LEU A 90 -4.29 -25.84 28.13
C LEU A 90 -3.33 -25.33 29.21
N PRO A 91 -2.16 -24.77 28.85
CA PRO A 91 -1.36 -24.03 29.81
C PRO A 91 -2.01 -22.68 30.09
N ILE A 92 -2.19 -22.34 31.37
CA ILE A 92 -2.70 -21.05 31.83
C ILE A 92 -1.56 -20.38 32.58
N SER A 93 -1.06 -19.26 32.04
CA SER A 93 -0.04 -18.47 32.71
C SER A 93 -0.73 -17.40 33.55
N LEU A 94 -0.38 -17.32 34.82
CA LEU A 94 -0.99 -16.40 35.78
C LEU A 94 0.09 -15.64 36.54
N ASP A 95 -0.13 -14.34 36.68
CA ASP A 95 0.68 -13.42 37.48
C ASP A 95 -0.26 -12.48 38.25
N ILE A 96 -0.50 -12.81 39.52
CA ILE A 96 -1.44 -12.10 40.39
C ILE A 96 -0.72 -11.75 41.69
N THR A 97 -0.87 -10.50 42.12
CA THR A 97 -0.27 -9.96 43.33
C THR A 97 -1.35 -9.62 44.37
N PHE A 98 -1.19 -10.15 45.58
CA PHE A 98 -2.01 -9.86 46.75
C PHE A 98 -1.18 -9.07 47.76
N PRO A 99 -1.38 -7.75 47.92
CA PRO A 99 -0.55 -6.90 48.79
C PRO A 99 -0.76 -7.13 50.29
N HIS A 100 -1.88 -7.73 50.69
CA HIS A 100 -2.28 -7.89 52.10
C HIS A 100 -2.54 -9.35 52.51
N LEU A 101 -2.11 -10.31 51.69
CA LEU A 101 -2.22 -11.74 51.99
C LEU A 101 -0.85 -12.38 51.83
N ARG A 102 -0.42 -13.16 52.83
CA ARG A 102 0.85 -13.88 52.79
C ARG A 102 0.72 -15.14 51.93
N CYS A 103 1.83 -15.57 51.33
CA CYS A 103 1.83 -16.79 50.51
C CYS A 103 1.50 -18.07 51.29
N SER A 104 1.70 -18.07 52.62
CA SER A 104 1.34 -19.20 53.48
C SER A 104 -0.16 -19.27 53.84
N GLU A 105 -0.94 -18.23 53.52
CA GLU A 105 -2.39 -18.14 53.80
C GLU A 105 -3.25 -18.40 52.57
N VAL A 106 -2.63 -18.45 51.40
CA VAL A 106 -3.31 -18.53 50.12
C VAL A 106 -3.02 -19.88 49.49
N SER A 107 -4.07 -20.55 49.03
CA SER A 107 -3.96 -21.73 48.18
C SER A 107 -4.55 -21.45 46.80
N VAL A 108 -3.92 -22.01 45.77
CA VAL A 108 -4.38 -21.94 44.39
C VAL A 108 -4.82 -23.32 43.97
N ASP A 109 -6.12 -23.50 43.75
CA ASP A 109 -6.67 -24.76 43.29
C ASP A 109 -7.38 -24.62 41.95
N THR A 110 -7.42 -25.73 41.23
CA THR A 110 -8.16 -25.83 39.98
C THR A 110 -9.18 -26.94 40.06
N VAL A 111 -10.41 -26.65 39.64
CA VAL A 111 -11.52 -27.61 39.55
C VAL A 111 -12.06 -27.57 38.13
N ASP A 112 -12.02 -28.69 37.43
CA ASP A 112 -12.60 -28.79 36.09
C ASP A 112 -14.04 -29.34 36.14
N SER A 113 -14.80 -29.15 35.06
CA SER A 113 -16.16 -29.69 34.96
C SER A 113 -16.22 -31.22 34.91
N ALA A 114 -15.10 -31.88 34.62
CA ALA A 114 -14.97 -33.33 34.64
C ALA A 114 -14.76 -33.88 36.08
N GLY A 115 -14.57 -32.99 37.06
CA GLY A 115 -14.34 -33.33 38.46
C GLY A 115 -12.87 -33.61 38.80
N ASP A 116 -11.93 -33.36 37.88
CA ASP A 116 -10.50 -33.34 38.19
C ASP A 116 -10.19 -32.11 39.05
N THR A 117 -9.48 -32.37 40.14
CA THR A 117 -9.14 -31.35 41.14
C THR A 117 -7.65 -31.42 41.39
N GLN A 118 -6.96 -30.33 41.10
CA GLN A 118 -5.55 -30.16 41.43
C GLN A 118 -5.47 -29.19 42.60
N VAL A 119 -5.03 -29.72 43.74
CA VAL A 119 -4.86 -28.99 45.00
C VAL A 119 -3.47 -28.41 45.00
N ASP A 120 -3.37 -27.12 45.35
CA ASP A 120 -2.11 -26.38 45.49
C ASP A 120 -1.14 -26.68 44.34
N ALA A 121 -1.38 -26.03 43.19
CA ALA A 121 -0.71 -26.30 41.91
C ALA A 121 0.83 -26.00 41.88
N HIS A 122 1.55 -26.45 42.91
CA HIS A 122 2.99 -26.40 43.18
C HIS A 122 3.87 -26.94 42.05
N GLY A 123 3.33 -27.70 41.10
CA GLY A 123 4.09 -28.22 39.96
C GLY A 123 4.49 -27.16 38.93
N GLY A 124 3.92 -25.95 38.98
CA GLY A 124 4.22 -24.89 38.01
C GLY A 124 3.94 -23.45 38.45
N LEU A 125 3.59 -23.23 39.73
CA LEU A 125 3.38 -21.91 40.32
C LEU A 125 4.44 -21.60 41.38
N ASP A 126 5.12 -20.47 41.19
CA ASP A 126 6.05 -19.90 42.14
C ASP A 126 5.34 -18.80 42.96
N MET A 127 5.40 -18.93 44.29
CA MET A 127 4.85 -17.95 45.22
C MET A 127 5.97 -17.17 45.89
N HIS A 128 5.97 -15.85 45.70
CA HIS A 128 6.99 -14.96 46.22
C HIS A 128 6.42 -14.04 47.29
N ASN A 129 7.04 -14.07 48.48
CA ASN A 129 6.68 -13.17 49.57
C ASN A 129 7.03 -11.71 49.21
N LEU A 130 6.14 -10.79 49.57
CA LEU A 130 6.31 -9.35 49.34
C LEU A 130 6.40 -8.58 50.66
N ASP A 131 7.23 -7.55 50.68
CA ASP A 131 7.35 -6.59 51.77
C ASP A 131 6.23 -5.52 51.72
N ALA A 132 6.21 -4.62 52.72
CA ALA A 132 5.26 -3.50 52.78
C ALA A 132 5.34 -2.54 51.57
N ALA A 133 6.48 -2.52 50.86
CA ALA A 133 6.69 -1.69 49.67
C ALA A 133 6.32 -2.44 48.37
N GLY A 134 5.89 -3.70 48.45
CA GLY A 134 5.55 -4.55 47.30
C GLY A 134 6.76 -5.15 46.58
N LYS A 135 7.94 -5.14 47.20
CA LYS A 135 9.16 -5.78 46.67
C LYS A 135 9.30 -7.20 47.20
N MET A 136 9.94 -8.06 46.41
CA MET A 136 10.25 -9.43 46.81
C MET A 136 11.10 -9.44 48.08
N SER A 137 10.58 -10.08 49.12
CA SER A 137 11.22 -10.27 50.42
C SER A 137 11.92 -11.62 50.44
N ALA A 138 13.05 -11.71 51.16
CA ALA A 138 13.78 -12.97 51.37
C ALA A 138 13.02 -13.99 52.25
N GLY A 139 11.76 -13.68 52.59
CA GLY A 139 10.90 -14.48 53.43
C GLY A 139 10.96 -14.07 54.90
N ASP A 140 10.18 -14.77 55.71
CA ASP A 140 10.16 -14.59 57.15
C ASP A 140 11.47 -15.06 57.78
N PRO A 141 11.95 -14.39 58.85
CA PRO A 141 13.19 -14.79 59.51
C PRO A 141 12.99 -16.18 60.14
N VAL A 142 13.94 -17.07 59.90
CA VAL A 142 13.99 -18.41 60.52
C VAL A 142 15.07 -18.38 61.59
N ALA A 143 14.71 -18.77 62.82
CA ALA A 143 15.68 -18.87 63.90
C ALA A 143 16.73 -19.95 63.59
N LYS A 144 17.96 -19.76 64.08
CA LYS A 144 18.99 -20.81 64.03
C LYS A 144 18.57 -21.98 64.92
N GLU A 145 19.08 -23.19 64.64
CA GLU A 145 18.67 -24.43 65.34
C GLU A 145 18.82 -24.36 66.87
N ASP A 146 19.72 -23.51 67.39
CA ASP A 146 19.97 -23.34 68.84
C ASP A 146 19.10 -22.26 69.51
N ASP A 147 18.40 -21.42 68.75
CA ASP A 147 17.56 -20.34 69.27
C ASP A 147 16.09 -20.82 69.33
N CYS A 148 15.46 -20.74 70.51
CA CYS A 148 14.04 -21.05 70.69
C CYS A 148 13.24 -19.74 70.82
N TRP A 149 12.40 -19.44 69.83
CA TRP A 149 11.46 -18.32 69.90
C TRP A 149 10.12 -18.76 70.51
N PRO A 150 9.49 -17.92 71.36
CA PRO A 150 8.25 -18.27 72.03
C PRO A 150 7.08 -18.37 71.04
N CYS A 151 6.21 -19.37 71.26
CA CYS A 151 4.98 -19.58 70.49
C CYS A 151 3.80 -18.68 70.95
N LEU A 152 4.03 -17.75 71.87
CA LEU A 152 3.00 -16.87 72.45
C LEU A 152 1.81 -17.69 73.00
N GLU A 153 0.57 -17.28 72.74
CA GLU A 153 -0.65 -17.98 73.22
C GLU A 153 -0.83 -19.39 72.62
N GLY A 154 -0.12 -19.69 71.53
CA GLY A 154 -0.08 -20.98 70.87
C GLY A 154 0.76 -22.05 71.57
N GLU A 155 1.49 -21.73 72.65
CA GLU A 155 2.40 -22.69 73.30
C GLU A 155 1.67 -23.89 73.91
N ASP A 156 2.01 -25.11 73.49
CA ASP A 156 1.44 -26.36 74.00
C ASP A 156 2.54 -27.40 74.31
N ALA A 157 2.17 -28.54 74.90
CA ALA A 157 3.09 -29.64 75.19
C ALA A 157 3.89 -30.10 73.95
N GLN A 158 3.30 -29.98 72.75
CA GLN A 158 3.91 -30.31 71.46
C GLN A 158 4.64 -29.12 70.80
N HIS A 159 4.20 -27.88 71.04
CA HIS A 159 4.71 -26.67 70.41
C HIS A 159 5.36 -25.74 71.43
N LYS A 160 6.55 -26.11 71.92
CA LYS A 160 7.33 -25.30 72.88
C LYS A 160 8.19 -24.21 72.23
N CYS A 161 8.64 -24.42 70.99
CA CYS A 161 9.49 -23.48 70.26
C CYS A 161 8.94 -23.25 68.85
N CYS A 162 8.72 -21.98 68.49
CA CYS A 162 8.19 -21.57 67.19
C CYS A 162 9.24 -20.75 66.45
N ASN A 163 10.16 -21.46 65.81
CA ASN A 163 11.35 -20.90 65.16
C ASN A 163 11.09 -20.38 63.72
N SER A 164 9.90 -20.63 63.19
CA SER A 164 9.45 -20.11 61.90
C SER A 164 8.03 -19.57 62.01
N CYS A 165 7.66 -18.66 61.11
CA CYS A 165 6.30 -18.16 61.02
C CYS A 165 5.28 -19.31 60.84
N GLN A 166 5.63 -20.33 60.06
CA GLN A 166 4.76 -21.49 59.83
C GLN A 166 4.58 -22.34 61.11
N ALA A 167 5.63 -22.50 61.92
CA ALA A 167 5.52 -23.21 63.20
C ALA A 167 4.61 -22.47 64.19
N LEU A 168 4.71 -21.14 64.24
CA LEU A 168 3.81 -20.30 65.03
C LEU A 168 2.35 -20.47 64.57
N LYS A 169 2.10 -20.42 63.25
CA LYS A 169 0.77 -20.62 62.67
C LYS A 169 0.18 -21.99 63.01
N ASN A 170 0.97 -23.05 62.87
CA ASN A 170 0.50 -24.40 63.20
C ASN A 170 0.11 -24.50 64.68
N ALA A 171 0.92 -23.94 65.59
CA ALA A 171 0.64 -23.96 67.02
C ALA A 171 -0.68 -23.25 67.39
N TYR A 172 -1.00 -22.13 66.73
CA TYR A 172 -2.29 -21.45 66.92
C TYR A 172 -3.45 -22.22 66.27
N SER A 173 -3.25 -22.76 65.07
CA SER A 173 -4.26 -23.52 64.34
C SER A 173 -4.67 -24.78 65.09
N ASP A 174 -3.70 -25.51 65.66
CA ASP A 174 -3.96 -26.75 66.41
C ASP A 174 -4.75 -26.49 67.71
N LYS A 175 -4.61 -25.28 68.29
CA LYS A 175 -5.43 -24.81 69.42
C LYS A 175 -6.76 -24.18 69.02
N GLY A 176 -7.01 -23.98 67.72
CA GLY A 176 -8.20 -23.27 67.24
C GLY A 176 -8.24 -21.78 67.60
N LEU A 177 -7.08 -21.15 67.82
CA LEU A 177 -6.99 -19.72 68.13
C LEU A 177 -6.84 -18.89 66.84
N PRO A 178 -7.46 -17.69 66.77
CA PRO A 178 -7.21 -16.75 65.67
C PRO A 178 -5.78 -16.26 65.74
N TYR A 179 -5.02 -16.39 64.64
CA TYR A 179 -3.59 -16.05 64.62
C TYR A 179 -3.28 -14.74 63.88
N PHE A 180 -4.22 -14.18 63.11
CA PHE A 180 -3.96 -13.00 62.26
C PHE A 180 -3.48 -11.76 63.02
N HIS A 181 -4.08 -11.44 64.17
CA HIS A 181 -3.64 -10.32 65.04
C HIS A 181 -2.20 -10.48 65.55
N VAL A 182 -1.77 -11.73 65.71
CA VAL A 182 -0.44 -12.06 66.21
C VAL A 182 0.59 -11.99 65.10
N LEU A 183 0.21 -12.23 63.85
CA LEU A 183 1.16 -12.24 62.74
C LEU A 183 1.78 -10.87 62.44
N ASP A 184 1.10 -9.77 62.76
CA ASP A 184 1.63 -8.41 62.58
C ASP A 184 2.56 -7.98 63.73
N THR A 185 2.39 -8.59 64.91
CA THR A 185 3.16 -8.29 66.12
C THR A 185 4.32 -9.26 66.34
N ALA A 186 4.22 -10.48 65.83
CA ALA A 186 5.21 -11.53 65.99
C ALA A 186 6.51 -11.23 65.22
N MET A 187 7.64 -11.32 65.92
CA MET A 187 8.97 -11.16 65.32
C MET A 187 9.22 -12.18 64.21
N GLN A 188 8.61 -13.36 64.32
CA GLN A 188 8.75 -14.47 63.39
C GLN A 188 8.07 -14.24 62.03
N CYS A 189 7.15 -13.29 61.90
CA CYS A 189 6.30 -13.11 60.70
C CYS A 189 6.34 -11.67 60.11
N LYS A 190 7.33 -10.86 60.52
CA LYS A 190 7.34 -9.42 60.28
C LYS A 190 7.71 -9.00 58.84
N ASN A 191 8.31 -9.88 58.05
CA ASN A 191 8.95 -9.51 56.78
C ASN A 191 8.12 -9.82 55.54
N SER A 192 7.04 -10.60 55.66
CA SER A 192 6.15 -10.95 54.55
C SER A 192 4.72 -10.50 54.85
N ILE A 193 4.21 -9.55 54.07
CA ILE A 193 2.86 -8.98 54.22
C ILE A 193 1.99 -9.29 53.00
N GLY A 194 2.63 -9.43 51.82
CA GLY A 194 1.95 -9.77 50.58
C GLY A 194 2.50 -11.03 49.91
N CYS A 195 1.84 -11.43 48.83
CA CYS A 195 2.19 -12.56 48.00
C CYS A 195 2.06 -12.23 46.53
N ARG A 196 3.06 -12.59 45.72
CA ARG A 196 2.95 -12.63 44.26
C ARG A 196 2.95 -14.08 43.81
N ILE A 197 1.90 -14.46 43.08
CA ILE A 197 1.74 -15.79 42.51
C ILE A 197 2.05 -15.67 41.02
N GLN A 198 3.10 -16.35 40.58
CA GLN A 198 3.55 -16.32 39.18
C GLN A 198 3.83 -17.73 38.69
N GLY A 199 3.32 -18.10 37.53
CA GLY A 199 3.69 -19.37 36.90
C GLY A 199 2.70 -19.86 35.86
N LYS A 200 2.80 -21.15 35.54
CA LYS A 200 1.95 -21.82 34.54
C LYS A 200 1.29 -23.06 35.14
N VAL A 201 -0.04 -23.10 35.08
CA VAL A 201 -0.82 -24.29 35.44
C VAL A 201 -1.32 -24.97 34.18
N VAL A 202 -1.16 -26.28 34.08
CA VAL A 202 -1.61 -27.04 32.92
C VAL A 202 -2.91 -27.77 33.27
N VAL A 203 -4.01 -27.32 32.67
CA VAL A 203 -5.36 -27.89 32.89
C VAL A 203 -5.87 -28.59 31.63
N ASN A 204 -6.95 -29.35 31.75
CA ASN A 204 -7.66 -29.89 30.59
C ASN A 204 -8.40 -28.74 29.87
N LYS A 205 -8.52 -28.80 28.54
CA LYS A 205 -9.28 -27.83 27.74
C LYS A 205 -10.79 -28.10 27.84
N VAL A 206 -11.31 -27.98 29.05
CA VAL A 206 -12.74 -28.06 29.40
C VAL A 206 -13.08 -26.88 30.30
N SER A 207 -14.35 -26.55 30.42
CA SER A 207 -14.80 -25.49 31.31
C SER A 207 -14.39 -25.80 32.75
N GLY A 208 -13.94 -24.78 33.49
CA GLY A 208 -13.34 -24.99 34.80
C GLY A 208 -13.31 -23.72 35.63
N ASN A 209 -12.77 -23.86 36.84
CA ASN A 209 -12.62 -22.81 37.82
C ASN A 209 -11.23 -22.88 38.42
N ILE A 210 -10.48 -21.79 38.34
CA ILE A 210 -9.25 -21.59 39.12
C ILE A 210 -9.59 -20.62 40.22
N HIS A 211 -9.43 -21.03 41.47
CA HIS A 211 -9.68 -20.14 42.59
C HIS A 211 -8.46 -20.02 43.48
N VAL A 212 -8.27 -18.79 43.94
CA VAL A 212 -7.27 -18.40 44.92
C VAL A 212 -8.06 -18.06 46.18
N ALA A 213 -8.02 -18.96 47.15
CA ALA A 213 -8.82 -18.87 48.36
C ALA A 213 -7.96 -18.91 49.62
N LEU A 214 -8.57 -18.49 50.71
CA LEU A 214 -7.93 -18.46 52.02
C LEU A 214 -7.89 -19.86 52.65
N GLY A 215 -6.75 -20.17 53.25
CA GLY A 215 -6.55 -21.39 54.03
C GLY A 215 -5.87 -22.48 53.23
N LYS A 216 -5.47 -23.55 53.94
CA LYS A 216 -4.90 -24.73 53.29
C LYS A 216 -6.04 -25.53 52.68
N SER A 217 -5.88 -25.90 51.42
CA SER A 217 -6.83 -26.75 50.72
C SER A 217 -6.54 -28.23 51.05
N VAL A 218 -7.54 -28.91 51.60
CA VAL A 218 -7.45 -30.33 52.01
C VAL A 218 -8.62 -31.09 51.40
N ARG A 219 -8.34 -32.30 50.89
CA ARG A 219 -9.36 -33.18 50.34
C ARG A 219 -9.98 -34.02 51.46
N ARG A 220 -11.25 -33.77 51.81
CA ARG A 220 -12.05 -34.59 52.74
C ARG A 220 -13.25 -35.17 52.00
N ASP A 221 -13.46 -36.49 52.09
CA ASP A 221 -14.57 -37.21 51.44
C ASP A 221 -14.76 -36.92 49.95
N GLY A 222 -13.65 -36.80 49.21
CA GLY A 222 -13.66 -36.52 47.78
C GLY A 222 -14.00 -35.07 47.41
N LYS A 223 -14.33 -34.21 48.39
CA LYS A 223 -14.52 -32.76 48.21
C LYS A 223 -13.28 -31.99 48.62
N LEU A 224 -13.02 -30.90 47.90
CA LEU A 224 -12.00 -29.94 48.26
C LEU A 224 -12.57 -28.98 49.30
N VAL A 225 -11.95 -28.92 50.48
CA VAL A 225 -12.38 -28.06 51.58
C VAL A 225 -11.20 -27.19 51.99
N HIS A 226 -11.46 -25.91 52.23
CA HIS A 226 -10.49 -24.98 52.77
C HIS A 226 -10.57 -24.98 54.28
N GLU A 227 -9.44 -25.22 54.95
CA GLU A 227 -9.34 -25.17 56.40
C GLU A 227 -8.91 -23.77 56.84
N PHE A 228 -9.83 -23.05 57.50
CA PHE A 228 -9.62 -21.71 58.06
C PHE A 228 -10.55 -21.50 59.26
N ASN A 229 -10.21 -20.56 60.15
CA ASN A 229 -11.05 -20.19 61.28
C ASN A 229 -12.11 -19.16 60.84
N ILE A 230 -13.37 -19.42 61.21
CA ILE A 230 -14.52 -18.56 60.87
C ILE A 230 -14.41 -17.20 61.55
N GLU A 231 -13.81 -17.14 62.74
CA GLU A 231 -13.61 -15.89 63.50
C GLU A 231 -12.70 -14.92 62.75
N ASP A 232 -11.71 -15.43 62.02
CA ASP A 232 -10.80 -14.59 61.24
C ASP A 232 -11.52 -13.86 60.08
N ILE A 233 -12.67 -14.37 59.62
CA ILE A 233 -13.49 -13.71 58.56
C ILE A 233 -14.19 -12.46 59.09
N GLY A 234 -14.48 -12.41 60.40
CA GLY A 234 -15.18 -11.31 61.06
C GLY A 234 -14.35 -10.01 61.12
N ASP A 235 -13.04 -10.13 61.25
CA ASP A 235 -12.11 -8.98 61.32
C ASP A 235 -11.74 -8.40 59.94
N GLY A 236 -12.20 -9.04 58.86
CA GLY A 236 -12.19 -8.50 57.51
C GLY A 236 -10.91 -8.79 56.73
N PHE A 237 -10.96 -9.82 55.88
CA PHE A 237 -9.87 -10.16 54.98
C PHE A 237 -9.77 -9.20 53.80
N ASN A 238 -8.60 -8.60 53.65
CA ASN A 238 -8.33 -7.73 52.52
C ASN A 238 -7.93 -8.54 51.28
N THR A 239 -8.93 -9.00 50.52
CA THR A 239 -8.74 -9.70 49.24
C THR A 239 -8.44 -8.75 48.07
N SER A 240 -7.87 -7.58 48.37
CA SER A 240 -7.31 -6.69 47.34
C SER A 240 -6.28 -7.45 46.53
N HIS A 241 -6.33 -7.27 45.22
CA HIS A 241 -5.41 -7.95 44.32
C HIS A 241 -5.17 -7.12 43.06
N TYR A 242 -4.03 -7.40 42.46
CA TYR A 242 -3.56 -6.80 41.22
C TYR A 242 -3.17 -7.91 40.25
N ILE A 243 -3.90 -7.98 39.14
CA ILE A 243 -3.65 -8.95 38.08
C ILE A 243 -2.68 -8.30 37.10
N GLN A 244 -1.45 -8.82 37.04
CA GLN A 244 -0.45 -8.32 36.09
C GLN A 244 -0.76 -8.86 34.70
N SER A 245 -0.87 -10.17 34.57
CA SER A 245 -1.19 -10.84 33.32
C SER A 245 -1.84 -12.20 33.57
N ILE A 246 -2.87 -12.53 32.77
CA ILE A 246 -3.43 -13.88 32.71
C ILE A 246 -3.59 -14.25 31.24
N THR A 247 -2.92 -15.33 30.83
CA THR A 247 -2.93 -15.81 29.45
C THR A 247 -3.33 -17.28 29.39
N PHE A 248 -4.15 -17.62 28.39
CA PHE A 248 -4.69 -18.95 28.18
C PHE A 248 -4.12 -19.53 26.89
N GLY A 249 -3.16 -20.44 26.99
CA GLY A 249 -2.43 -21.02 25.87
C GLY A 249 -1.06 -20.37 25.66
N GLU A 250 -0.53 -20.49 24.44
CA GLU A 250 0.76 -19.88 24.10
C GLU A 250 0.64 -18.37 23.98
N HIS A 251 1.67 -17.66 24.42
CA HIS A 251 1.74 -16.21 24.34
C HIS A 251 2.05 -15.77 22.90
N VAL A 252 1.18 -14.93 22.32
CA VAL A 252 1.35 -14.37 20.98
C VAL A 252 1.45 -12.85 21.09
N TYR A 253 2.44 -12.27 20.41
CA TYR A 253 2.64 -10.82 20.40
C TYR A 253 1.43 -10.09 19.81
N GLY A 254 1.00 -9.01 20.46
CA GLY A 254 -0.13 -8.19 20.02
C GLY A 254 -1.49 -8.68 20.54
N LEU A 255 -1.57 -9.81 21.24
CA LEU A 255 -2.80 -10.23 21.92
C LEU A 255 -2.89 -9.58 23.30
N GLN A 256 -3.68 -8.51 23.41
CA GLN A 256 -3.93 -7.85 24.69
C GLN A 256 -4.96 -8.63 25.53
N SER A 257 -4.64 -8.87 26.80
CA SER A 257 -5.51 -9.58 27.73
C SER A 257 -6.42 -8.58 28.48
N PRO A 258 -7.76 -8.76 28.52
CA PRO A 258 -8.63 -7.78 29.18
C PRO A 258 -8.39 -7.60 30.69
N LEU A 259 -7.82 -8.59 31.36
CA LEU A 259 -7.48 -8.52 32.79
C LEU A 259 -6.06 -8.03 33.07
N GLU A 260 -5.30 -7.69 32.03
CA GLU A 260 -3.95 -7.18 32.18
C GLU A 260 -3.95 -5.81 32.88
N GLY A 261 -3.25 -5.72 34.02
CA GLY A 261 -3.25 -4.53 34.87
C GLY A 261 -4.53 -4.28 35.67
N ALA A 262 -5.46 -5.24 35.74
CA ALA A 262 -6.69 -5.08 36.50
C ALA A 262 -6.40 -5.04 38.02
N ARG A 263 -6.94 -4.03 38.71
CA ARG A 263 -6.82 -3.86 40.17
C ARG A 263 -8.18 -3.83 40.82
N LYS A 264 -8.37 -4.62 41.88
CA LYS A 264 -9.52 -4.51 42.79
C LYS A 264 -9.03 -4.29 44.21
N ILE A 265 -9.66 -3.32 44.87
CA ILE A 265 -9.37 -3.00 46.27
C ILE A 265 -10.60 -3.42 47.08
N ALA A 266 -10.40 -4.33 48.03
CA ALA A 266 -11.45 -4.72 48.97
C ALA A 266 -11.72 -3.58 49.94
N GLY A 267 -13.00 -3.26 50.14
CA GLY A 267 -13.44 -2.33 51.19
C GLY A 267 -13.41 -3.01 52.56
N ALA A 268 -14.13 -2.45 53.54
CA ALA A 268 -14.29 -3.12 54.84
C ALA A 268 -14.94 -4.51 54.69
N GLY A 269 -14.44 -5.48 55.45
CA GLY A 269 -14.90 -6.87 55.44
C GLY A 269 -14.26 -7.73 54.34
N SER A 270 -14.69 -8.98 54.29
CA SER A 270 -14.14 -10.00 53.38
C SER A 270 -14.88 -9.99 52.04
N TRP A 271 -14.16 -9.97 50.91
CA TRP A 271 -14.76 -9.93 49.57
C TRP A 271 -14.46 -11.18 48.75
N MET A 272 -15.45 -11.61 47.97
CA MET A 272 -15.38 -12.68 46.99
C MET A 272 -15.48 -12.07 45.59
N TYR A 273 -14.42 -12.22 44.79
CA TYR A 273 -14.34 -11.73 43.42
C TYR A 273 -14.47 -12.90 42.44
N HIS A 274 -15.48 -12.86 41.57
CA HIS A 274 -15.65 -13.78 40.46
C HIS A 274 -15.34 -13.08 39.14
N TYR A 275 -14.49 -13.70 38.34
CA TYR A 275 -14.23 -13.34 36.96
C TYR A 275 -14.76 -14.45 36.08
N TYR A 276 -15.81 -14.16 35.33
CA TYR A 276 -16.36 -15.04 34.33
C TYR A 276 -15.67 -14.78 33.00
N LEU A 277 -14.92 -15.76 32.53
CA LEU A 277 -14.07 -15.69 31.34
C LEU A 277 -14.71 -16.51 30.23
N LYS A 278 -15.05 -15.88 29.10
CA LYS A 278 -15.48 -16.59 27.89
C LYS A 278 -14.31 -16.69 26.93
N LEU A 279 -13.72 -17.87 26.83
CA LEU A 279 -12.55 -18.18 26.01
C LEU A 279 -12.97 -18.44 24.57
N VAL A 280 -12.28 -17.81 23.62
CA VAL A 280 -12.39 -18.04 22.19
C VAL A 280 -11.08 -18.68 21.71
N PRO A 281 -11.09 -19.99 21.43
CA PRO A 281 -9.95 -20.67 20.84
C PRO A 281 -9.50 -19.96 19.56
N THR A 282 -8.21 -19.67 19.47
CA THR A 282 -7.60 -18.98 18.33
C THR A 282 -6.39 -19.76 17.82
N MET A 283 -6.41 -20.07 16.54
CA MET A 283 -5.31 -20.72 15.83
C MET A 283 -4.61 -19.67 14.96
N TYR A 284 -3.33 -19.44 15.24
CA TYR A 284 -2.47 -18.57 14.46
C TYR A 284 -1.58 -19.40 13.53
N ILE A 285 -1.73 -19.20 12.23
CA ILE A 285 -0.90 -19.83 11.20
C ILE A 285 0.03 -18.77 10.66
N SER A 286 1.30 -18.88 11.01
CA SER A 286 2.32 -17.97 10.48
C SER A 286 2.61 -18.28 9.00
N ARG A 287 3.18 -17.30 8.30
CA ARG A 287 3.63 -17.43 6.90
C ARG A 287 4.57 -18.62 6.65
N TRP A 288 5.26 -19.09 7.69
CA TRP A 288 6.18 -20.24 7.63
C TRP A 288 5.50 -21.59 7.91
N GLY A 289 4.18 -21.61 8.11
CA GLY A 289 3.42 -22.83 8.40
C GLY A 289 3.44 -23.26 9.86
N THR A 290 4.09 -22.52 10.76
CA THR A 290 4.04 -22.76 12.20
C THR A 290 2.62 -22.45 12.71
N VAL A 291 1.99 -23.45 13.33
CA VAL A 291 0.64 -23.33 13.91
C VAL A 291 0.76 -23.15 15.42
N THR A 292 0.31 -22.01 15.92
CA THR A 292 0.29 -21.68 17.35
C THR A 292 -1.16 -21.60 17.83
N TYR A 293 -1.44 -22.20 18.98
CA TYR A 293 -2.78 -22.18 19.58
C TYR A 293 -2.76 -21.27 20.80
N THR A 294 -3.64 -20.30 20.80
CA THR A 294 -3.84 -19.34 21.89
C THR A 294 -5.33 -19.13 22.10
N ASN A 295 -5.73 -18.48 23.18
CA ASN A 295 -7.13 -18.16 23.43
C ASN A 295 -7.25 -16.68 23.74
N GLN A 296 -8.14 -16.02 23.01
CA GLN A 296 -8.63 -14.71 23.42
C GLN A 296 -9.77 -14.93 24.41
N TYR A 297 -10.07 -13.95 25.24
CA TYR A 297 -11.19 -14.08 26.15
C TYR A 297 -11.86 -12.73 26.39
N SER A 298 -13.13 -12.78 26.75
CA SER A 298 -13.85 -11.65 27.33
C SER A 298 -14.11 -11.91 28.81
N VAL A 299 -14.24 -10.83 29.58
CA VAL A 299 -14.37 -10.92 31.04
C VAL A 299 -15.60 -10.18 31.52
N THR A 300 -16.32 -10.80 32.44
CA THR A 300 -17.33 -10.16 33.28
C THR A 300 -16.94 -10.34 34.74
N ASP A 301 -16.80 -9.24 35.47
CA ASP A 301 -16.45 -9.26 36.89
C ASP A 301 -17.68 -9.14 37.79
N SER A 302 -17.65 -9.83 38.93
CA SER A 302 -18.68 -9.78 39.96
C SER A 302 -18.02 -9.80 41.33
N ALA A 303 -18.42 -8.90 42.22
CA ALA A 303 -17.89 -8.82 43.58
C ALA A 303 -19.03 -8.94 44.59
N ARG A 304 -18.84 -9.77 45.62
CA ARG A 304 -19.80 -9.95 46.71
C ARG A 304 -19.07 -9.87 48.05
N ASN A 305 -19.66 -9.18 49.01
CA ASN A 305 -19.17 -9.16 50.38
C ASN A 305 -19.61 -10.46 51.09
N VAL A 306 -18.65 -11.14 51.70
CA VAL A 306 -18.87 -12.37 52.47
C VAL A 306 -19.19 -11.98 53.90
N GLN A 307 -20.43 -12.23 54.31
CA GLN A 307 -20.88 -12.08 55.69
C GLN A 307 -21.07 -13.44 56.33
N VAL A 308 -20.72 -13.53 57.62
CA VAL A 308 -21.08 -14.65 58.49
C VAL A 308 -22.48 -14.37 59.04
N ARG A 309 -23.47 -15.21 58.71
CA ARG A 309 -24.82 -15.12 59.25
C ARG A 309 -25.13 -16.44 59.96
N GLU A 310 -25.48 -16.37 61.24
CA GLU A 310 -25.88 -17.54 62.05
C GLU A 310 -24.86 -18.71 62.05
N GLY A 311 -23.56 -18.41 61.93
CA GLY A 311 -22.51 -19.44 61.91
C GLY A 311 -22.30 -20.11 60.54
N GLU A 312 -23.09 -19.74 59.52
CA GLU A 312 -22.86 -20.12 58.13
C GLU A 312 -22.21 -18.99 57.33
N LEU A 313 -21.29 -19.39 56.45
CA LEU A 313 -20.59 -18.50 55.54
C LEU A 313 -21.35 -18.35 54.24
N SER A 314 -21.67 -17.11 53.86
CA SER A 314 -22.34 -16.81 52.58
C SER A 314 -21.50 -17.18 51.34
N GLY A 315 -20.21 -17.46 51.51
CA GLY A 315 -19.27 -17.82 50.45
C GLY A 315 -17.84 -17.87 50.99
N LEU A 316 -16.91 -18.36 50.17
CA LEU A 316 -15.49 -18.37 50.49
C LEU A 316 -14.85 -17.07 49.98
N PRO A 317 -14.22 -16.23 50.84
CA PRO A 317 -13.53 -15.04 50.36
C PRO A 317 -12.30 -15.44 49.53
N GLY A 318 -12.08 -14.74 48.42
CA GLY A 318 -11.04 -15.09 47.47
C GLY A 318 -11.30 -14.57 46.07
N VAL A 319 -10.45 -14.99 45.13
CA VAL A 319 -10.53 -14.66 43.71
C VAL A 319 -10.80 -15.93 42.92
N PHE A 320 -11.88 -15.94 42.14
CA PHE A 320 -12.37 -17.09 41.40
C PHE A 320 -12.39 -16.74 39.91
N LEU A 321 -11.66 -17.51 39.11
CA LEU A 321 -11.57 -17.39 37.65
C LEU A 321 -12.37 -18.55 37.05
N VAL A 322 -13.64 -18.30 36.75
CA VAL A 322 -14.52 -19.28 36.12
C VAL A 322 -14.43 -19.10 34.62
N TYR A 323 -13.96 -20.11 33.90
CA TYR A 323 -13.72 -20.01 32.47
C TYR A 323 -14.50 -21.07 31.68
N ASP A 324 -14.99 -20.66 30.52
CA ASP A 324 -15.79 -21.49 29.63
C ASP A 324 -15.40 -21.24 28.17
N PHE A 325 -15.47 -22.28 27.33
CA PHE A 325 -15.06 -22.20 25.93
C PHE A 325 -16.22 -21.82 25.01
N SER A 326 -15.90 -21.06 23.98
CA SER A 326 -16.78 -20.82 22.84
C SER A 326 -16.73 -22.02 21.88
N PRO A 327 -17.86 -22.43 21.26
CA PRO A 327 -17.89 -23.57 20.35
C PRO A 327 -17.20 -23.34 18.99
N PHE A 328 -16.75 -22.11 18.71
CA PHE A 328 -16.09 -21.76 17.45
C PHE A 328 -14.60 -21.45 17.65
N LEU A 329 -13.80 -21.82 16.65
CA LEU A 329 -12.37 -21.61 16.53
C LEU A 329 -12.10 -20.43 15.58
N MET A 330 -11.42 -19.42 16.08
CA MET A 330 -10.95 -18.29 15.30
C MET A 330 -9.62 -18.65 14.62
N LYS A 331 -9.59 -18.69 13.30
CA LYS A 331 -8.39 -18.98 12.51
C LYS A 331 -7.83 -17.69 11.93
N GLN A 332 -6.62 -17.34 12.34
CA GLN A 332 -5.84 -16.22 11.81
C GLN A 332 -4.70 -16.78 10.95
N THR A 333 -4.73 -16.49 9.66
CA THR A 333 -3.70 -16.96 8.71
C THR A 333 -2.96 -15.76 8.15
N GLU A 334 -1.65 -15.70 8.38
CA GLU A 334 -0.78 -14.74 7.69
C GLU A 334 -0.65 -15.16 6.22
N GLN A 335 -1.07 -14.29 5.31
CA GLN A 335 -0.86 -14.46 3.88
C GLN A 335 0.16 -13.45 3.37
N VAL A 336 1.03 -13.92 2.47
CA VAL A 336 1.93 -13.06 1.69
C VAL A 336 1.33 -12.90 0.30
N LYS A 337 1.38 -11.68 -0.23
CA LYS A 337 0.95 -11.44 -1.61
C LYS A 337 1.92 -12.17 -2.56
N PRO A 338 1.42 -12.86 -3.60
CA PRO A 338 2.29 -13.54 -4.56
C PRO A 338 3.10 -12.51 -5.34
N TRP A 339 4.30 -12.89 -5.79
CA TRP A 339 5.15 -12.01 -6.59
C TRP A 339 4.45 -11.48 -7.85
N SER A 340 3.53 -12.26 -8.43
CA SER A 340 2.73 -11.87 -9.58
C SER A 340 1.92 -10.60 -9.35
N TYR A 341 1.45 -10.35 -8.13
CA TYR A 341 0.68 -9.17 -7.77
C TYR A 341 1.46 -7.88 -8.04
N VAL A 342 2.76 -7.86 -7.67
CA VAL A 342 3.62 -6.69 -7.89
C VAL A 342 3.79 -6.42 -9.38
N PHE A 343 4.03 -7.45 -10.18
CA PHE A 343 4.17 -7.26 -11.63
C PHE A 343 2.88 -6.75 -12.26
N THR A 344 1.73 -7.32 -11.89
CA THR A 344 0.44 -6.84 -12.41
C THR A 344 0.13 -5.42 -11.97
N SER A 345 0.44 -5.07 -10.72
CA SER A 345 0.19 -3.74 -10.17
C SER A 345 1.11 -2.68 -10.77
N MET A 346 2.41 -2.96 -10.91
CA MET A 346 3.35 -2.07 -11.59
C MET A 346 2.94 -1.77 -13.04
N CYS A 347 2.53 -2.79 -13.80
CA CYS A 347 2.03 -2.59 -15.16
C CYS A 347 0.78 -1.69 -15.19
N ALA A 348 -0.15 -1.89 -14.23
CA ALA A 348 -1.35 -1.07 -14.11
C ALA A 348 -1.04 0.38 -13.73
N ILE A 349 -0.11 0.61 -12.80
CA ILE A 349 0.33 1.95 -12.38
C ILE A 349 0.99 2.70 -13.55
N VAL A 350 1.93 2.06 -14.25
CA VAL A 350 2.64 2.70 -15.38
C VAL A 350 1.68 2.98 -16.53
N GLY A 351 0.87 1.99 -16.93
CA GLY A 351 -0.10 2.15 -18.02
C GLY A 351 -1.19 3.17 -17.69
N GLY A 352 -1.72 3.12 -16.46
CA GLY A 352 -2.76 4.03 -15.99
C GLY A 352 -2.27 5.47 -15.90
N ALA A 353 -1.12 5.72 -15.27
CA ALA A 353 -0.57 7.07 -15.14
C ALA A 353 -0.22 7.68 -16.50
N PHE A 354 0.36 6.90 -17.42
CA PHE A 354 0.67 7.38 -18.77
C PHE A 354 -0.61 7.73 -19.55
N SER A 355 -1.65 6.88 -19.48
CA SER A 355 -2.92 7.12 -20.15
C SER A 355 -3.66 8.36 -19.63
N VAL A 356 -3.58 8.62 -18.32
CA VAL A 356 -4.17 9.83 -17.73
C VAL A 356 -3.35 11.07 -18.11
N ALA A 357 -2.02 10.98 -18.10
CA ALA A 357 -1.15 12.09 -18.47
C ALA A 357 -1.36 12.54 -19.91
N THR A 358 -1.52 11.59 -20.86
CA THR A 358 -1.81 11.92 -22.27
C THR A 358 -3.18 12.57 -22.43
N LEU A 359 -4.21 12.11 -21.71
CA LEU A 359 -5.52 12.76 -21.72
C LEU A 359 -5.47 14.19 -21.17
N VAL A 360 -4.72 14.40 -20.10
CA VAL A 360 -4.52 15.75 -19.52
C VAL A 360 -3.74 16.64 -20.50
N GLU A 361 -2.71 16.12 -21.15
CA GLU A 361 -1.95 16.85 -22.17
C GLU A 361 -2.82 17.22 -23.38
N MET A 362 -3.66 16.30 -23.88
CA MET A 362 -4.64 16.58 -24.94
C MET A 362 -5.64 17.66 -24.53
N ALA A 363 -6.19 17.60 -23.32
CA ALA A 363 -7.13 18.60 -22.83
C ALA A 363 -6.49 20.00 -22.67
N LEU A 364 -5.25 20.06 -22.20
CA LEU A 364 -4.52 21.32 -22.05
C LEU A 364 -4.07 21.91 -23.39
N SER A 365 -3.76 21.07 -24.37
CA SER A 365 -3.30 21.49 -25.70
C SER A 365 -4.44 21.88 -26.64
N GLY A 366 -5.58 21.18 -26.59
CA GLY A 366 -6.77 21.51 -27.40
C GLY A 366 -7.43 22.84 -27.04
N ALA A 367 -7.03 23.46 -25.93
CA ALA A 367 -7.57 24.74 -25.49
C ALA A 367 -6.95 25.98 -26.17
N ARG A 368 -5.89 25.86 -27.00
CA ARG A 368 -5.13 27.08 -27.38
C ARG A 368 -4.48 27.27 -28.75
N GLU A 369 -4.62 26.41 -29.77
CA GLU A 369 -4.13 26.73 -31.13
C GLU A 369 -5.15 26.32 -32.20
N GLU A 370 -5.10 26.99 -33.37
CA GLU A 370 -6.12 26.98 -34.44
C GLU A 370 -6.67 25.57 -34.74
N PRO A 371 -7.99 25.46 -34.97
CA PRO A 371 -8.63 24.17 -35.17
C PRO A 371 -7.98 23.45 -36.35
N GLU A 372 -7.34 22.31 -36.06
CA GLU A 372 -6.96 21.36 -37.09
C GLU A 372 -8.23 21.00 -37.87
N LEU A 373 -8.18 21.15 -39.19
CA LEU A 373 -9.30 20.81 -40.07
C LEU A 373 -9.67 19.34 -39.83
N ASP A 374 -10.93 19.08 -39.50
CA ASP A 374 -11.45 17.70 -39.40
C ASP A 374 -11.30 17.00 -40.76
N VAL A 375 -11.20 15.67 -40.77
CA VAL A 375 -10.95 14.87 -41.99
C VAL A 375 -12.01 15.17 -43.06
N ILE A 376 -13.27 15.37 -42.65
CA ILE A 376 -14.38 15.72 -43.55
C ILE A 376 -14.21 17.14 -44.10
N GLU A 377 -13.81 18.09 -43.26
CA GLU A 377 -13.57 19.48 -43.67
C GLU A 377 -12.37 19.56 -44.63
N PHE A 378 -11.29 18.83 -44.35
CA PHE A 378 -10.12 18.74 -45.22
C PHE A 378 -10.49 18.11 -46.57
N TYR A 379 -11.22 16.99 -46.58
CA TYR A 379 -11.65 16.37 -47.84
C TYR A 379 -12.59 17.28 -48.64
N GLY A 380 -13.46 18.03 -47.95
CA GLY A 380 -14.30 19.07 -48.56
C GLY A 380 -13.48 20.17 -49.22
N LEU A 381 -12.47 20.70 -48.51
CA LEU A 381 -11.55 21.72 -49.03
C LEU A 381 -10.79 21.21 -50.26
N VAL A 382 -10.19 20.02 -50.18
CA VAL A 382 -9.42 19.43 -51.30
C VAL A 382 -10.32 19.18 -52.50
N THR A 383 -11.53 18.65 -52.30
CA THR A 383 -12.49 18.39 -53.38
C THR A 383 -12.92 19.69 -54.08
N GLN A 384 -13.12 20.77 -53.32
CA GLN A 384 -13.40 22.09 -53.89
C GLN A 384 -12.23 22.56 -54.76
N LYS A 385 -10.98 22.48 -54.26
CA LYS A 385 -9.80 22.91 -55.03
C LYS A 385 -9.54 22.05 -56.28
N LEU A 386 -9.90 20.77 -56.25
CA LEU A 386 -9.84 19.90 -57.44
C LEU A 386 -10.81 20.36 -58.53
N GLN A 387 -12.02 20.78 -58.16
CA GLN A 387 -13.00 21.34 -59.10
C GLN A 387 -12.50 22.67 -59.70
N ASP A 388 -11.97 23.57 -58.85
CA ASP A 388 -11.41 24.85 -59.29
C ASP A 388 -10.29 24.66 -60.33
N LEU A 389 -9.47 23.60 -60.18
CA LEU A 389 -8.33 23.29 -61.05
C LEU A 389 -8.66 22.31 -62.19
N LYS A 390 -9.93 21.91 -62.36
CA LYS A 390 -10.38 20.93 -63.37
C LYS A 390 -9.62 19.60 -63.32
N ILE A 391 -9.25 19.14 -62.12
CA ILE A 391 -8.56 17.86 -61.90
C ILE A 391 -9.60 16.79 -61.54
N ASN A 392 -9.49 15.59 -62.14
CA ASN A 392 -10.37 14.47 -61.80
C ASN A 392 -10.17 14.05 -60.32
N PRO A 393 -11.23 13.90 -59.50
CA PRO A 393 -11.14 13.39 -58.12
C PRO A 393 -10.39 12.07 -57.96
N ASP A 394 -10.39 11.19 -58.98
CA ASP A 394 -9.60 9.94 -58.97
C ASP A 394 -8.10 10.17 -58.76
N PHE A 395 -7.63 11.41 -58.99
CA PHE A 395 -6.27 11.85 -58.75
C PHE A 395 -5.82 11.63 -57.29
N LEU A 396 -6.73 11.76 -56.31
CA LEU A 396 -6.41 11.57 -54.89
C LEU A 396 -6.12 10.12 -54.50
N ASN A 397 -6.57 9.14 -55.30
CA ASN A 397 -6.39 7.72 -55.02
C ASN A 397 -5.04 7.19 -55.55
N ARG A 398 -4.22 8.05 -56.18
CA ARG A 398 -2.94 7.68 -56.79
C ARG A 398 -1.77 8.04 -55.87
N ASN A 399 -0.71 7.24 -55.93
CA ASN A 399 0.54 7.58 -55.26
C ASN A 399 1.14 8.87 -55.85
N VAL A 400 1.72 9.70 -54.99
CA VAL A 400 2.32 10.98 -55.38
C VAL A 400 3.43 10.75 -56.41
N ASN A 401 3.30 11.37 -57.58
CA ASN A 401 4.27 11.38 -58.68
C ASN A 401 4.48 10.04 -59.42
N GLU A 402 3.65 9.02 -59.16
CA GLU A 402 3.74 7.72 -59.82
C GLU A 402 2.82 7.64 -61.05
N GLY A 403 3.42 7.45 -62.23
CA GLY A 403 2.70 7.37 -63.50
C GLY A 403 2.06 8.69 -63.96
N PHE A 404 2.43 9.84 -63.37
CA PHE A 404 1.94 11.15 -63.81
C PHE A 404 2.62 11.62 -65.10
N SER A 405 1.84 12.16 -66.04
CA SER A 405 2.38 12.94 -67.14
C SER A 405 3.03 14.24 -66.64
N GLY A 406 3.87 14.89 -67.46
CA GLY A 406 4.48 16.18 -67.09
C GLY A 406 3.43 17.22 -66.66
N GLY A 407 2.32 17.32 -67.39
CA GLY A 407 1.21 18.21 -67.03
C GLY A 407 0.41 17.80 -65.81
N GLU A 408 0.30 16.50 -65.49
CA GLU A 408 -0.31 16.03 -64.25
C GLU A 408 0.52 16.41 -63.02
N ARG A 409 1.86 16.36 -63.11
CA ARG A 409 2.74 16.80 -62.03
C ARG A 409 2.58 18.29 -61.73
N LYS A 410 2.54 19.13 -62.78
CA LYS A 410 2.36 20.58 -62.64
C LYS A 410 0.99 20.94 -62.07
N ARG A 411 -0.07 20.22 -62.45
CA ARG A 411 -1.40 20.38 -61.83
C ARG A 411 -1.42 19.99 -60.35
N ASN A 412 -0.65 18.97 -59.94
CA ASN A 412 -0.50 18.62 -58.53
C ASN A 412 0.22 19.71 -57.72
N GLU A 413 1.27 20.31 -58.29
CA GLU A 413 1.97 21.44 -57.67
C GLU A 413 1.02 22.64 -57.46
N MET A 414 0.15 22.92 -58.43
CA MET A 414 -0.90 23.95 -58.29
C MET A 414 -1.94 23.59 -57.23
N LEU A 415 -2.37 22.32 -57.16
CA LEU A 415 -3.30 21.85 -56.13
C LEU A 415 -2.72 22.04 -54.73
N GLN A 416 -1.45 21.69 -54.52
CA GLN A 416 -0.77 21.91 -53.24
C GLN A 416 -0.71 23.39 -52.88
N MET A 417 -0.38 24.27 -53.83
CA MET A 417 -0.39 25.72 -53.59
C MET A 417 -1.80 26.22 -53.22
N ALA A 418 -2.84 25.72 -53.88
CA ALA A 418 -4.22 26.12 -53.63
C ALA A 418 -4.74 25.65 -52.27
N VAL A 419 -4.34 24.45 -51.82
CA VAL A 419 -4.71 23.88 -50.51
C VAL A 419 -3.91 24.53 -49.36
N LEU A 420 -2.59 24.68 -49.53
CA LEU A 420 -1.70 25.20 -48.48
C LEU A 420 -1.81 26.72 -48.30
N GLN A 421 -2.36 27.42 -49.28
CA GLN A 421 -2.56 28.87 -49.25
C GLN A 421 -1.34 29.67 -48.74
N PRO A 422 -0.14 29.49 -49.31
CA PRO A 422 1.07 30.10 -48.78
C PRO A 422 1.06 31.63 -48.92
N LYS A 423 1.67 32.34 -47.96
CA LYS A 423 1.88 33.80 -48.01
C LYS A 423 2.81 34.23 -49.15
N LEU A 424 3.79 33.38 -49.49
CA LEU A 424 4.72 33.57 -50.62
C LEU A 424 4.79 32.26 -51.42
N ALA A 425 4.44 32.31 -52.69
CA ALA A 425 4.60 31.20 -53.63
C ALA A 425 5.72 31.50 -54.63
N ILE A 426 6.63 30.55 -54.84
CA ILE A 426 7.68 30.63 -55.87
C ILE A 426 7.41 29.52 -56.88
N LEU A 427 7.13 29.91 -58.12
CA LEU A 427 6.75 29.03 -59.21
C LEU A 427 7.89 28.99 -60.22
N ASP A 428 8.76 27.99 -60.09
CA ASP A 428 9.96 27.83 -60.92
C ASP A 428 9.67 26.92 -62.12
N GLU A 429 9.71 27.49 -63.32
CA GLU A 429 9.47 26.82 -64.60
C GLU A 429 8.19 25.97 -64.61
N ILE A 430 7.10 26.52 -64.07
CA ILE A 430 5.80 25.82 -64.00
C ILE A 430 5.21 25.54 -65.40
N ASP A 431 5.65 26.30 -66.39
CA ASP A 431 5.31 26.24 -67.80
C ASP A 431 6.02 25.12 -68.58
N SER A 432 7.06 24.50 -68.01
CA SER A 432 7.89 23.51 -68.71
C SER A 432 7.11 22.24 -69.08
N GLY A 433 7.14 21.88 -70.36
CA GLY A 433 6.55 20.64 -70.88
C GLY A 433 5.02 20.62 -70.93
N LEU A 434 4.37 21.79 -70.87
CA LEU A 434 2.92 21.95 -71.01
C LEU A 434 2.50 22.28 -72.45
N ASP A 435 1.32 21.82 -72.84
CA ASP A 435 0.66 22.27 -74.06
C ASP A 435 -0.01 23.64 -73.85
N ILE A 436 -0.50 24.24 -74.95
CA ILE A 436 -1.09 25.59 -74.93
C ILE A 436 -2.33 25.66 -74.02
N ASP A 437 -3.09 24.58 -73.93
CA ASP A 437 -4.30 24.53 -73.12
C ASP A 437 -3.97 24.39 -71.62
N ALA A 438 -3.00 23.54 -71.26
CA ALA A 438 -2.52 23.41 -69.89
C ALA A 438 -1.83 24.70 -69.37
N LEU A 439 -1.16 25.47 -70.24
CA LEU A 439 -0.62 26.78 -69.85
C LEU A 439 -1.71 27.76 -69.44
N LYS A 440 -2.88 27.76 -70.11
CA LYS A 440 -4.02 28.59 -69.74
C LYS A 440 -4.63 28.16 -68.41
N ASP A 441 -4.77 26.85 -68.20
CA ASP A 441 -5.30 26.31 -66.93
C ASP A 441 -4.37 26.65 -65.75
N VAL A 442 -3.04 26.56 -65.92
CA VAL A 442 -2.08 26.96 -64.89
C VAL A 442 -2.13 28.46 -64.61
N ALA A 443 -2.24 29.30 -65.64
CA ALA A 443 -2.38 30.75 -65.45
C ALA A 443 -3.70 31.12 -64.74
N GLU A 444 -4.81 30.44 -65.06
CA GLU A 444 -6.10 30.60 -64.38
C GLU A 444 -6.02 30.16 -62.91
N ALA A 445 -5.30 29.08 -62.61
CA ALA A 445 -5.03 28.63 -61.25
C ALA A 445 -4.24 29.67 -60.43
N ILE A 446 -3.15 30.20 -61.00
CA ILE A 446 -2.33 31.24 -60.38
C ILE A 446 -3.19 32.47 -60.07
N ARG A 447 -4.01 32.91 -61.02
CA ARG A 447 -4.93 34.04 -60.85
C ARG A 447 -5.94 33.78 -59.73
N SER A 448 -6.62 32.62 -59.74
CA SER A 448 -7.62 32.26 -58.73
C SER A 448 -7.02 32.23 -57.32
N VAL A 449 -5.83 31.66 -57.16
CA VAL A 449 -5.14 31.59 -55.86
C VAL A 449 -4.65 32.97 -55.40
N ARG A 450 -4.27 33.86 -56.34
CA ARG A 450 -3.92 35.26 -56.03
C ARG A 450 -5.13 36.07 -55.59
N GLU A 451 -6.26 35.94 -56.28
CA GLU A 451 -7.50 36.68 -55.98
C GLU A 451 -8.10 36.33 -54.61
N GLN A 452 -7.83 35.12 -54.10
CA GLN A 452 -8.30 34.68 -52.78
C GLN A 452 -7.66 35.44 -51.61
N ASP A 453 -6.45 35.99 -51.76
CA ASP A 453 -5.77 36.76 -50.70
C ASP A 453 -4.90 37.89 -51.29
N PRO A 454 -5.32 39.17 -51.14
CA PRO A 454 -4.55 40.33 -51.60
C PRO A 454 -3.17 40.47 -50.95
N ASN A 455 -2.92 39.86 -49.78
CA ASN A 455 -1.62 39.92 -49.09
C ASN A 455 -0.64 38.85 -49.55
N ARG A 456 -1.01 38.03 -50.53
CA ARG A 456 -0.18 36.95 -51.05
C ARG A 456 0.80 37.47 -52.09
N ALA A 457 2.08 37.10 -51.93
CA ALA A 457 3.12 37.34 -52.91
C ALA A 457 3.33 36.10 -53.80
N MET A 458 3.51 36.31 -55.10
CA MET A 458 3.85 35.25 -56.05
C MET A 458 5.05 35.67 -56.90
N LEU A 459 6.07 34.81 -56.95
CA LEU A 459 7.22 34.95 -57.83
C LEU A 459 7.16 33.85 -58.89
N VAL A 460 6.96 34.24 -60.14
CA VAL A 460 6.92 33.31 -61.27
C VAL A 460 8.23 33.42 -62.04
N VAL A 461 8.96 32.32 -62.15
CA VAL A 461 10.19 32.20 -62.93
C VAL A 461 9.87 31.38 -64.17
N THR A 462 10.03 31.97 -65.35
CA THR A 462 9.76 31.34 -66.64
C THR A 462 10.79 31.79 -67.67
N HIS A 463 11.09 30.90 -68.62
CA HIS A 463 11.87 31.22 -69.81
C HIS A 463 11.01 31.28 -71.07
N PHE A 464 9.70 30.98 -70.98
CA PHE A 464 8.79 30.91 -72.13
C PHE A 464 8.01 32.22 -72.28
N GLU A 465 8.25 32.95 -73.37
CA GLU A 465 7.72 34.30 -73.54
C GLU A 465 6.19 34.32 -73.60
N ARG A 466 5.60 33.29 -74.22
CA ARG A 466 4.14 33.17 -74.37
C ARG A 466 3.40 32.94 -73.05
N PHE A 467 4.07 32.44 -72.01
CA PHE A 467 3.42 32.26 -70.70
C PHE A 467 3.11 33.61 -70.04
N LEU A 468 3.94 34.62 -70.32
CA LEU A 468 3.76 35.99 -69.84
C LEU A 468 2.48 36.65 -70.34
N ARG A 469 1.90 36.20 -71.46
CA ARG A 469 0.59 36.67 -71.94
C ARG A 469 -0.57 36.23 -71.06
N TYR A 470 -0.46 35.08 -70.41
CA TYR A 470 -1.55 34.49 -69.63
C TYR A 470 -1.49 34.89 -68.16
N VAL A 471 -0.29 35.18 -67.63
CA VAL A 471 -0.08 35.58 -66.24
C VAL A 471 0.12 37.09 -66.16
N GLU A 472 -0.85 37.80 -65.56
CA GLU A 472 -0.74 39.25 -65.36
C GLU A 472 0.19 39.56 -64.19
N ALA A 473 1.44 39.94 -64.51
CA ALA A 473 2.44 40.32 -63.52
C ALA A 473 2.39 41.82 -63.19
N ASP A 474 2.48 42.16 -61.90
CA ASP A 474 2.61 43.54 -61.43
C ASP A 474 4.01 44.11 -61.75
N HIS A 475 5.03 43.25 -61.65
CA HIS A 475 6.43 43.58 -61.94
C HIS A 475 7.10 42.44 -62.73
N VAL A 476 7.86 42.83 -63.76
CA VAL A 476 8.63 41.92 -64.62
C VAL A 476 10.11 42.23 -64.47
N HIS A 477 10.91 41.21 -64.18
CA HIS A 477 12.37 41.32 -64.02
C HIS A 477 13.08 40.39 -65.00
N VAL A 478 13.97 40.92 -65.84
CA VAL A 478 14.81 40.14 -66.75
C VAL A 478 16.16 39.91 -66.07
N MET A 479 16.54 38.65 -65.88
CA MET A 479 17.82 38.26 -65.29
C MET A 479 18.82 37.83 -66.35
N TYR A 480 20.07 38.31 -66.25
CA TYR A 480 21.19 37.89 -67.08
C TYR A 480 22.46 37.79 -66.22
N GLN A 481 23.20 36.68 -66.33
CA GLN A 481 24.43 36.41 -65.56
C GLN A 481 24.31 36.67 -64.04
N GLY A 482 23.18 36.26 -63.44
CA GLY A 482 22.95 36.38 -62.00
C GLY A 482 22.62 37.79 -61.50
N ARG A 483 22.32 38.74 -62.40
CA ARG A 483 21.86 40.10 -62.05
C ARG A 483 20.56 40.42 -62.77
N ILE A 484 19.71 41.25 -62.15
CA ILE A 484 18.54 41.82 -62.81
C ILE A 484 19.04 42.92 -63.76
N LEU A 485 18.88 42.68 -65.05
CA LEU A 485 19.32 43.57 -66.12
C LEU A 485 18.31 44.68 -66.37
N LYS A 486 17.03 44.34 -66.38
CA LYS A 486 15.93 45.28 -66.62
C LYS A 486 14.72 44.91 -65.78
N SER A 487 14.01 45.93 -65.32
CA SER A 487 12.74 45.79 -64.60
C SER A 487 11.70 46.70 -65.22
N GLY A 488 10.46 46.25 -65.26
CA GLY A 488 9.34 47.00 -65.83
C GLY A 488 8.00 46.45 -65.36
N GLY A 489 6.90 47.02 -65.87
CA GLY A 489 5.56 46.48 -65.71
C GLY A 489 5.19 45.52 -66.84
N LYS A 490 3.88 45.33 -67.04
CA LYS A 490 3.31 44.48 -68.11
C LYS A 490 3.86 44.78 -69.52
N GLU A 491 4.11 46.05 -69.82
CA GLU A 491 4.70 46.49 -71.10
C GLU A 491 6.04 45.81 -71.44
N LEU A 492 6.83 45.47 -70.42
CA LEU A 492 8.10 44.77 -70.61
C LEU A 492 7.88 43.31 -71.01
N ALA A 493 6.87 42.65 -70.44
CA ALA A 493 6.48 41.30 -70.81
C ALA A 493 5.92 41.25 -72.24
N ASP A 494 5.04 42.18 -72.61
CA ASP A 494 4.46 42.25 -73.96
C ASP A 494 5.56 42.43 -75.02
N LYS A 495 6.52 43.32 -74.75
CA LYS A 495 7.65 43.55 -75.66
C LYS A 495 8.61 42.35 -75.76
N LEU A 496 8.83 41.62 -74.67
CA LEU A 496 9.65 40.41 -74.67
C LEU A 496 9.02 39.29 -75.50
N ASP A 497 7.69 39.18 -75.50
CA ASP A 497 6.97 38.19 -76.29
C ASP A 497 6.90 38.55 -77.79
N GLU A 498 6.86 39.84 -78.15
CA GLU A 498 6.89 40.28 -79.55
C GLU A 498 8.29 40.27 -80.19
N GLU A 499 9.30 40.80 -79.49
CA GLU A 499 10.65 41.03 -80.05
C GLU A 499 11.71 40.01 -79.56
N GLY A 500 11.36 39.13 -78.62
CA GLY A 500 12.30 38.21 -77.97
C GLY A 500 13.29 38.91 -77.03
N TYR A 501 14.30 38.19 -76.56
CA TYR A 501 15.28 38.71 -75.59
C TYR A 501 16.45 39.49 -76.20
N ASP A 502 16.64 39.43 -77.52
CA ASP A 502 17.85 39.94 -78.21
C ASP A 502 18.11 41.43 -77.98
N TRP A 503 17.04 42.24 -77.94
CA TRP A 503 17.16 43.69 -77.74
C TRP A 503 17.57 44.04 -76.31
N VAL A 504 17.07 43.30 -75.31
CA VAL A 504 17.45 43.51 -73.89
C VAL A 504 18.91 43.09 -73.66
N LEU A 505 19.34 42.00 -74.28
CA LEU A 505 20.73 41.52 -74.17
C LEU A 505 21.75 42.45 -74.82
N LYS A 506 21.35 43.24 -75.84
CA LYS A 506 22.20 44.29 -76.43
C LYS A 506 22.43 45.46 -75.49
N GLU A 507 21.52 45.73 -74.56
CA GLU A 507 21.71 46.77 -73.52
C GLU A 507 22.67 46.31 -72.39
N ALA A 508 22.94 45.00 -72.29
CA ALA A 508 23.82 44.41 -71.28
C ALA A 508 25.30 44.34 -71.68
N LYS A 509 25.59 44.47 -72.98
CA LYS A 509 26.94 44.53 -73.55
C LYS A 509 27.40 45.97 -73.64
#